data_AF-A0A1A5D8Z0-F1
#
_entry.id   AF-A0A1A5D8Z0-F1
#
_cell.length_a   1.000
_cell.length_b   1.000
_cell.length_c   1.000
_cell.angle_alpha   90.00
_cell.angle_beta   90.00
_cell.angle_gamma   90.00
#
_symmetry.space_group_name_H-M   'P 1'
#
loop_
_entity.id
_entity.type
_entity.pdbx_description
1 polymer ?
#
loop_
_entity_poly.entity_id
_entity_poly.type
_entity_poly.pdbx_seq_one_letter_code
_entity_poly.pdbx_strand_id
1 'polypeptide(L)'
;MNLALITACPNGQVTSLLSARLLRAAAERLGWSVCVESNEPQRPEQRLSAEQIGSADLVLVVSSQPLDLSRFAGKPLFQARPAEALAESAAFLQRAAAEAQPWQGNAEPQAKALRVVAVTACPTGVAHTFMAAEALQQAAERLGWQLRVETQGSVGARNPLSAEDIAAADVVLLAADIEVNDERFAGKRIFRCGTGVALKQPEATLRKALEEGATESAVAAAAQKPGKGEARGLYKHLLTGVSFMLPMVVAGGLLIALSFVFGIQAFKEPGTLAAALMQIGGESAFKLMVPMLAGYIAWSIADRPGLAPGMIGGLLASSLSAGFLGGIVAGLLAGYSARAVSQWLKLPQSLEALKPILLIPLLCSLFTGLVMIYVVGQPVAGLMSALTDFLAGMGTANAILLGLLLGGMMCVDLGGPINKAAYAFSVGLLASQSYAPMAATMAAGMVPPIGMGLATLLARRKFARSEREAGKAALVLGLCFISEGAIPFAAKDPLRVLPASVVGGALTGALSMYFGCKLLAPHGGLFVLLIPNAMNHALAYLLAIVVGSVVTGVIYALLKRDEVQGMVGVPVRAAE
;
A
#
# COMPACT_ATOMS: atom_id res chain seq x y z
N MET A 1 -11.74 7.26 55.69
CA MET A 1 -12.04 6.00 54.97
C MET A 1 -10.72 5.30 54.68
N ASN A 2 -10.70 3.97 54.77
CA ASN A 2 -9.58 3.13 54.40
C ASN A 2 -9.77 2.64 52.96
N LEU A 3 -8.88 3.06 52.05
CA LEU A 3 -8.89 2.73 50.64
C LEU A 3 -7.87 1.62 50.35
N ALA A 4 -8.33 0.50 49.80
CA ALA A 4 -7.50 -0.50 49.15
C ALA A 4 -7.42 -0.21 47.66
N LEU A 5 -6.26 0.23 47.15
CA LEU A 5 -6.05 0.60 45.76
C LEU A 5 -5.25 -0.49 45.02
N ILE A 6 -5.81 -1.03 43.94
CA ILE A 6 -5.17 -2.05 43.11
C ILE A 6 -4.93 -1.48 41.71
N THR A 7 -3.69 -1.54 41.21
CA THR A 7 -3.33 -1.06 39.86
C THR A 7 -2.70 -2.14 38.99
N ALA A 8 -3.21 -2.38 37.77
CA ALA A 8 -2.63 -3.33 36.79
C ALA A 8 -2.79 -2.88 35.32
N CYS A 9 -1.69 -2.54 34.64
CA CYS A 9 -1.65 -2.05 33.25
C CYS A 9 -0.66 -2.86 32.38
N PRO A 10 -0.90 -3.09 31.08
CA PRO A 10 -0.32 -4.18 30.28
C PRO A 10 1.10 -3.88 29.79
N ASN A 11 1.49 -2.59 29.73
CA ASN A 11 2.72 -2.12 29.08
C ASN A 11 3.43 -0.97 29.82
N GLY A 12 3.17 -0.77 31.12
CA GLY A 12 3.76 0.37 31.82
C GLY A 12 3.79 0.21 33.33
N GLN A 13 4.94 -0.23 33.86
CA GLN A 13 5.31 -0.01 35.26
C GLN A 13 5.08 1.46 35.65
N VAL A 14 5.35 2.38 34.71
CA VAL A 14 5.15 3.82 34.87
C VAL A 14 3.67 4.20 35.01
N THR A 15 2.75 3.66 34.22
CA THR A 15 1.33 4.03 34.28
C THR A 15 0.64 3.48 35.53
N SER A 16 0.94 2.25 35.93
CA SER A 16 0.45 1.68 37.19
C SER A 16 0.99 2.47 38.39
N LEU A 17 2.28 2.79 38.40
CA LEU A 17 2.91 3.58 39.47
C LEU A 17 2.41 5.02 39.52
N LEU A 18 2.21 5.67 38.37
CA LEU A 18 1.65 7.02 38.29
C LEU A 18 0.20 7.04 38.78
N SER A 19 -0.63 6.08 38.35
CA SER A 19 -2.01 5.95 38.82
C SER A 19 -2.05 5.74 40.33
N ALA A 20 -1.21 4.83 40.85
CA ALA A 20 -1.08 4.59 42.28
C ALA A 20 -0.68 5.85 43.06
N ARG A 21 0.35 6.59 42.60
CA ARG A 21 0.85 7.80 43.27
C ARG A 21 -0.17 8.94 43.24
N LEU A 22 -0.80 9.19 42.11
CA LEU A 22 -1.77 10.29 41.95
C LEU A 22 -3.04 10.03 42.73
N LEU A 23 -3.57 8.81 42.69
CA LEU A 23 -4.76 8.44 43.45
C LEU A 23 -4.47 8.40 44.95
N ARG A 24 -3.30 7.92 45.37
CA ARG A 24 -2.89 7.97 46.77
C ARG A 24 -2.80 9.42 47.27
N ALA A 25 -2.13 10.30 46.53
CA ALA A 25 -2.02 11.71 46.90
C ALA A 25 -3.39 12.41 46.94
N ALA A 26 -4.30 12.07 46.02
CA ALA A 26 -5.66 12.60 46.03
C ALA A 26 -6.50 12.08 47.22
N ALA A 27 -6.37 10.79 47.57
CA ALA A 27 -7.07 10.20 48.70
C ALA A 27 -6.54 10.72 50.05
N GLU A 28 -5.23 10.89 50.20
CA GLU A 28 -4.62 11.49 51.40
C GLU A 28 -5.10 12.95 51.59
N ARG A 29 -5.28 13.73 50.51
CA ARG A 29 -5.89 15.08 50.57
C ARG A 29 -7.36 15.07 50.99
N LEU A 30 -8.07 13.96 50.78
CA LEU A 30 -9.44 13.75 51.26
C LEU A 30 -9.48 13.19 52.70
N GLY A 31 -8.32 13.03 53.36
CA GLY A 31 -8.21 12.47 54.70
C GLY A 31 -8.40 10.94 54.74
N TRP A 32 -8.15 10.24 53.64
CA TRP A 32 -8.29 8.79 53.56
C TRP A 32 -6.94 8.08 53.75
N SER A 33 -6.97 6.95 54.45
CA SER A 33 -5.81 6.07 54.61
C SER A 33 -5.74 5.10 53.42
N VAL A 34 -4.60 4.99 52.75
CA VAL A 34 -4.48 4.23 51.49
C VAL A 34 -3.47 3.09 51.61
N CYS A 35 -3.91 1.88 51.30
CA CYS A 35 -3.05 0.72 51.08
C CYS A 35 -3.02 0.42 49.57
N VAL A 36 -1.84 0.29 48.99
CA VAL A 36 -1.68 0.11 47.53
C VAL A 36 -1.13 -1.27 47.23
N GLU A 37 -1.74 -1.95 46.27
CA GLU A 37 -1.20 -3.12 45.60
C GLU A 37 -0.99 -2.84 44.12
N SER A 38 0.25 -3.00 43.68
CA SER A 38 0.62 -2.95 42.28
C SER A 38 0.90 -4.36 41.80
N ASN A 39 0.12 -4.85 40.84
CA ASN A 39 0.26 -6.22 40.34
C ASN A 39 1.44 -6.28 39.35
N GLU A 40 2.65 -6.52 39.87
CA GLU A 40 3.88 -6.71 39.08
C GLU A 40 4.27 -8.22 39.05
N PRO A 41 4.40 -8.84 37.87
CA PRO A 41 4.76 -10.27 37.75
C PRO A 41 6.11 -10.66 38.38
N GLN A 42 6.99 -9.69 38.62
CA GLN A 42 8.37 -9.89 39.12
C GLN A 42 8.56 -9.55 40.60
N ARG A 43 7.54 -9.02 41.31
CA ARG A 43 7.58 -8.67 42.75
C ARG A 43 6.24 -8.97 43.45
N PRO A 44 5.97 -10.23 43.85
CA PRO A 44 4.72 -10.63 44.49
C PRO A 44 4.54 -10.13 45.95
N GLU A 45 5.51 -9.39 46.49
CA GLU A 45 5.61 -9.04 47.93
C GLU A 45 4.78 -7.81 48.33
N GLN A 46 4.06 -7.17 47.40
CA GLN A 46 3.20 -6.00 47.62
C GLN A 46 1.70 -6.32 47.53
N ARG A 47 1.32 -7.58 47.79
CA ARG A 47 -0.08 -7.99 47.84
C ARG A 47 -0.72 -7.53 49.15
N LEU A 48 -1.93 -6.96 49.11
CA LEU A 48 -2.66 -6.56 50.32
C LEU A 48 -2.91 -7.77 51.23
N SER A 49 -2.64 -7.62 52.53
CA SER A 49 -2.90 -8.66 53.53
C SER A 49 -4.40 -8.81 53.81
N ALA A 50 -4.82 -9.97 54.35
CA ALA A 50 -6.22 -10.20 54.70
C ALA A 50 -6.75 -9.18 55.73
N GLU A 51 -5.89 -8.69 56.62
CA GLU A 51 -6.23 -7.65 57.61
C GLU A 51 -6.42 -6.28 56.94
N GLN A 52 -5.54 -5.92 55.98
CA GLN A 52 -5.69 -4.68 55.21
C GLN A 52 -6.97 -4.69 54.37
N ILE A 53 -7.28 -5.82 53.73
CA ILE A 53 -8.54 -6.01 52.99
C ILE A 53 -9.74 -5.93 53.95
N GLY A 54 -9.65 -6.60 55.11
CA GLY A 54 -10.68 -6.58 56.15
C GLY A 54 -10.97 -5.18 56.71
N SER A 55 -9.94 -4.34 56.83
CA SER A 55 -10.06 -2.96 57.32
C SER A 55 -10.45 -1.92 56.25
N ALA A 56 -10.49 -2.30 54.98
CA ALA A 56 -10.82 -1.38 53.87
C ALA A 56 -12.33 -1.10 53.82
N ASP A 57 -12.67 0.19 53.78
CA ASP A 57 -14.03 0.71 53.56
C ASP A 57 -14.39 0.73 52.07
N LEU A 58 -13.37 0.87 51.20
CA LEU A 58 -13.49 0.93 49.75
C LEU A 58 -12.35 0.18 49.07
N VAL A 59 -12.67 -0.65 48.09
CA VAL A 59 -11.70 -1.31 47.19
C VAL A 59 -11.79 -0.66 45.82
N LEU A 60 -10.71 -0.03 45.37
CA LEU A 60 -10.63 0.61 44.06
C LEU A 60 -9.68 -0.17 43.16
N VAL A 61 -10.18 -0.68 42.04
CA VAL A 61 -9.41 -1.45 41.06
C VAL A 61 -9.25 -0.62 39.79
N VAL A 62 -8.02 -0.19 39.51
CA VAL A 62 -7.66 0.51 38.28
C VAL A 62 -6.85 -0.42 37.39
N SER A 63 -7.54 -1.04 36.43
CA SER A 63 -6.92 -2.07 35.58
C SER A 63 -7.36 -1.96 34.13
N SER A 64 -6.48 -2.38 33.23
CA SER A 64 -6.81 -2.63 31.81
C SER A 64 -6.66 -4.10 31.43
N GLN A 65 -6.44 -4.97 32.41
CA GLN A 65 -6.45 -6.44 32.28
C GLN A 65 -7.42 -7.08 33.27
N PRO A 66 -7.93 -8.29 33.00
CA PRO A 66 -8.69 -9.05 33.99
C PRO A 66 -7.85 -9.33 35.23
N LEU A 67 -8.39 -9.08 36.42
CA LEU A 67 -7.78 -9.41 37.71
C LEU A 67 -8.67 -10.40 38.46
N ASP A 68 -8.06 -11.31 39.21
CA ASP A 68 -8.81 -12.12 40.17
C ASP A 68 -9.17 -11.27 41.39
N LEU A 69 -10.47 -10.99 41.53
CA LEU A 69 -11.04 -10.17 42.59
C LEU A 69 -11.78 -11.00 43.64
N SER A 70 -11.69 -12.33 43.59
CA SER A 70 -12.36 -13.26 44.52
C SER A 70 -12.10 -12.91 45.98
N ARG A 71 -10.88 -12.49 46.32
CA ARG A 71 -10.46 -12.08 47.68
C ARG A 71 -11.14 -10.82 48.23
N PHE A 72 -11.86 -10.06 47.40
CA PHE A 72 -12.59 -8.86 47.80
C PHE A 72 -14.10 -9.10 47.89
N ALA A 73 -14.54 -10.37 47.88
CA ALA A 73 -15.95 -10.74 48.02
C ALA A 73 -16.60 -10.04 49.23
N GLY A 74 -17.76 -9.43 49.01
CA GLY A 74 -18.52 -8.69 50.01
C GLY A 74 -18.01 -7.28 50.33
N LYS A 75 -16.86 -6.84 49.79
CA LYS A 75 -16.35 -5.47 50.00
C LYS A 75 -16.93 -4.49 48.97
N PRO A 76 -17.21 -3.23 49.36
CA PRO A 76 -17.57 -2.18 48.42
C PRO A 76 -16.44 -1.98 47.42
N LEU A 77 -16.68 -2.32 46.16
CA LEU A 77 -15.66 -2.37 45.12
C LEU A 77 -16.08 -1.52 43.92
N PHE A 78 -15.14 -0.70 43.43
CA PHE A 78 -15.31 0.11 42.22
C PHE A 78 -14.17 -0.20 41.23
N GLN A 79 -14.52 -0.50 39.97
CA GLN A 79 -13.54 -0.81 38.92
C GLN A 79 -13.51 0.30 37.87
N ALA A 80 -12.33 0.70 37.44
CA ALA A 80 -12.16 1.70 36.38
C ALA A 80 -10.93 1.43 35.51
N ARG A 81 -10.90 2.03 34.33
CA ARG A 81 -9.70 2.04 33.48
C ARG A 81 -8.74 3.15 33.90
N PRO A 82 -7.42 3.01 33.67
CA PRO A 82 -6.42 4.02 34.02
C PRO A 82 -6.73 5.42 33.47
N ALA A 83 -7.23 5.50 32.23
CA ALA A 83 -7.59 6.78 31.60
C ALA A 83 -8.69 7.55 32.35
N GLU A 84 -9.63 6.84 32.98
CA GLU A 84 -10.73 7.45 33.75
C GLU A 84 -10.25 7.94 35.13
N ALA A 85 -9.30 7.23 35.74
CA ALA A 85 -8.78 7.55 37.06
C ALA A 85 -7.76 8.72 37.05
N LEU A 86 -7.13 8.98 35.90
CA LEU A 86 -6.04 9.96 35.75
C LEU A 86 -6.49 11.36 35.33
N ALA A 87 -7.73 11.54 34.84
CA ALA A 87 -8.21 12.84 34.35
C ALA A 87 -8.58 13.82 35.49
N GLU A 88 -9.34 13.36 36.49
CA GLU A 88 -9.74 14.15 37.67
C GLU A 88 -9.75 13.29 38.95
N SER A 89 -8.56 12.98 39.47
CA SER A 89 -8.40 11.96 40.53
C SER A 89 -9.19 12.21 41.82
N ALA A 90 -9.45 13.46 42.22
CA ALA A 90 -10.22 13.76 43.43
C ALA A 90 -11.74 13.55 43.23
N ALA A 91 -12.30 14.07 42.13
CA ALA A 91 -13.70 13.85 41.77
C ALA A 91 -13.97 12.36 41.50
N PHE A 92 -13.02 11.70 40.86
CA PHE A 92 -13.04 10.27 40.60
C PHE A 92 -13.11 9.45 41.90
N LEU A 93 -12.32 9.79 42.93
CA LEU A 93 -12.35 9.08 44.22
C LEU A 93 -13.68 9.26 44.95
N GLN A 94 -14.25 10.47 44.95
CA GLN A 94 -15.57 10.72 45.54
C GLN A 94 -16.68 9.94 44.83
N ARG A 95 -16.63 9.87 43.50
CA ARG A 95 -17.53 9.04 42.70
C ARG A 95 -17.37 7.56 43.03
N ALA A 96 -16.12 7.08 43.09
CA ALA A 96 -15.83 5.70 43.42
C ALA A 96 -16.37 5.31 44.81
N ALA A 97 -16.30 6.22 45.80
CA ALA A 97 -16.88 5.98 47.12
C ALA A 97 -18.41 5.99 47.13
N ALA A 98 -19.05 6.81 46.29
CA ALA A 98 -20.51 6.87 46.20
C ALA A 98 -21.12 5.68 45.44
N GLU A 99 -20.41 5.17 44.43
CA GLU A 99 -20.92 4.16 43.50
C GLU A 99 -20.40 2.73 43.79
N ALA A 100 -19.45 2.57 44.72
CA ALA A 100 -18.94 1.25 45.08
C ALA A 100 -20.03 0.34 45.64
N GLN A 101 -20.16 -0.84 45.07
CA GLN A 101 -21.12 -1.86 45.51
C GLN A 101 -20.40 -3.08 46.08
N PRO A 102 -21.01 -3.81 47.03
CA PRO A 102 -20.44 -5.06 47.53
C PRO A 102 -20.18 -6.04 46.38
N TRP A 103 -18.94 -6.48 46.23
CA TRP A 103 -18.56 -7.43 45.18
C TRP A 103 -19.19 -8.80 45.44
N GLN A 104 -20.21 -9.16 44.65
CA GLN A 104 -20.98 -10.40 44.83
C GLN A 104 -20.44 -11.61 44.04
N GLY A 105 -19.22 -11.54 43.49
CA GLY A 105 -18.59 -12.71 42.87
C GLY A 105 -19.25 -13.22 41.59
N ASN A 106 -20.10 -12.41 40.93
CA ASN A 106 -20.59 -12.74 39.60
C ASN A 106 -19.57 -12.27 38.57
N ALA A 107 -18.78 -13.22 38.07
CA ALA A 107 -18.22 -13.07 36.74
C ALA A 107 -19.39 -13.00 35.76
N GLU A 108 -19.79 -11.80 35.34
CA GLU A 108 -20.48 -11.68 34.06
C GLU A 108 -19.63 -12.40 33.02
N PRO A 109 -20.22 -13.18 32.10
CA PRO A 109 -19.45 -13.72 30.99
C PRO A 109 -18.84 -12.53 30.26
N GLN A 110 -17.51 -12.36 30.37
CA GLN A 110 -16.77 -11.42 29.55
C GLN A 110 -17.19 -11.69 28.11
N ALA A 111 -17.84 -10.71 27.47
CA ALA A 111 -18.09 -10.75 26.04
C ALA A 111 -16.75 -11.07 25.37
N LYS A 112 -16.66 -12.27 24.79
CA LYS A 112 -15.45 -12.79 24.15
C LYS A 112 -14.99 -11.72 23.15
N ALA A 113 -13.84 -11.10 23.39
CA ALA A 113 -13.27 -10.12 22.47
C ALA A 113 -13.13 -10.80 21.10
N LEU A 114 -13.83 -10.25 20.10
CA LEU A 114 -13.87 -10.83 18.76
C LEU A 114 -12.46 -10.92 18.19
N ARG A 115 -12.10 -12.10 17.70
CA ARG A 115 -10.79 -12.40 17.10
C ARG A 115 -10.95 -12.39 15.59
N VAL A 116 -10.30 -11.42 14.96
CA VAL A 116 -10.25 -11.29 13.51
C VAL A 116 -8.83 -11.52 13.05
N VAL A 117 -8.67 -12.28 11.97
CA VAL A 117 -7.41 -12.31 11.23
C VAL A 117 -7.64 -11.66 9.88
N ALA A 118 -6.68 -10.89 9.41
CA ALA A 118 -6.76 -10.25 8.11
C ALA A 118 -5.51 -10.49 7.27
N VAL A 119 -5.71 -10.57 5.96
CA VAL A 119 -4.63 -10.49 4.98
C VAL A 119 -4.83 -9.22 4.17
N THR A 120 -3.80 -8.40 4.10
CA THR A 120 -3.77 -7.21 3.23
C THR A 120 -2.81 -7.44 2.09
N ALA A 121 -3.23 -7.18 0.85
CA ALA A 121 -2.39 -7.42 -0.31
C ALA A 121 -2.76 -6.50 -1.49
N CYS A 122 -1.84 -5.62 -1.91
CA CYS A 122 -1.99 -4.85 -3.14
C CYS A 122 -0.89 -5.21 -4.16
N PRO A 123 -1.11 -5.02 -5.47
CA PRO A 123 -0.19 -5.49 -6.52
C PRO A 123 1.22 -4.93 -6.41
N THR A 124 1.36 -3.69 -5.94
CA THR A 124 2.67 -3.05 -5.72
C THR A 124 3.25 -3.41 -4.36
N GLY A 125 2.40 -3.72 -3.38
CA GLY A 125 2.80 -4.13 -2.04
C GLY A 125 3.67 -3.14 -1.27
N VAL A 126 3.68 -1.84 -1.65
CA VAL A 126 4.54 -0.80 -1.07
C VAL A 126 3.80 0.07 -0.04
N ALA A 127 2.61 0.56 -0.36
CA ALA A 127 1.88 1.52 0.48
C ALA A 127 0.52 0.99 0.93
N HIS A 128 -0.40 0.73 -0.01
CA HIS A 128 -1.79 0.36 0.34
C HIS A 128 -1.89 -0.91 1.19
N THR A 129 -1.01 -1.90 1.00
CA THR A 129 -0.94 -3.08 1.87
C THR A 129 -0.72 -2.69 3.34
N PHE A 130 0.33 -1.91 3.63
CA PHE A 130 0.69 -1.55 5.00
C PHE A 130 -0.26 -0.52 5.60
N MET A 131 -0.70 0.46 4.80
CA MET A 131 -1.64 1.47 5.25
C MET A 131 -3.01 0.87 5.57
N ALA A 132 -3.50 -0.08 4.76
CA ALA A 132 -4.75 -0.79 5.08
C ALA A 132 -4.61 -1.62 6.35
N ALA A 133 -3.46 -2.29 6.55
CA ALA A 133 -3.19 -3.05 7.77
C ALA A 133 -3.19 -2.14 9.02
N GLU A 134 -2.50 -1.00 8.96
CA GLU A 134 -2.46 -0.04 10.06
C GLU A 134 -3.84 0.57 10.34
N ALA A 135 -4.59 0.94 9.30
CA ALA A 135 -5.95 1.46 9.44
C ALA A 135 -6.90 0.44 10.08
N LEU A 136 -6.80 -0.83 9.70
CA LEU A 136 -7.58 -1.92 10.30
C LEU A 136 -7.16 -2.17 11.76
N GLN A 137 -5.87 -2.13 12.09
CA GLN A 137 -5.38 -2.28 13.46
C GLN A 137 -5.91 -1.17 14.37
N GLN A 138 -5.80 0.10 13.95
CA GLN A 138 -6.33 1.22 14.71
C GLN A 138 -7.85 1.14 14.89
N ALA A 139 -8.59 0.68 13.86
CA ALA A 139 -10.03 0.48 13.96
C ALA A 139 -10.40 -0.67 14.91
N ALA A 140 -9.67 -1.79 14.88
CA ALA A 140 -9.88 -2.92 15.78
C ALA A 140 -9.63 -2.51 17.24
N GLU A 141 -8.59 -1.72 17.51
CA GLU A 141 -8.30 -1.17 18.84
C GLU A 141 -9.47 -0.31 19.36
N ARG A 142 -10.05 0.56 18.51
CA ARG A 142 -11.23 1.38 18.89
C ARG A 142 -12.47 0.53 19.16
N LEU A 143 -12.64 -0.58 18.44
CA LEU A 143 -13.75 -1.52 18.61
C LEU A 143 -13.53 -2.52 19.76
N GLY A 144 -12.33 -2.57 20.35
CA GLY A 144 -11.96 -3.55 21.37
C GLY A 144 -11.80 -4.98 20.82
N TRP A 145 -11.51 -5.12 19.52
CA TRP A 145 -11.34 -6.41 18.84
C TRP A 145 -9.86 -6.82 18.80
N GLN A 146 -9.60 -8.12 18.84
CA GLN A 146 -8.26 -8.65 18.62
C GLN A 146 -8.05 -8.87 17.13
N LEU A 147 -7.18 -8.07 16.51
CA LEU A 147 -6.86 -8.19 15.09
C LEU A 147 -5.40 -8.58 14.89
N ARG A 148 -5.17 -9.65 14.14
CA ARG A 148 -3.86 -9.97 13.54
C ARG A 148 -3.91 -9.72 12.06
N VAL A 149 -2.94 -8.97 11.53
CA VAL A 149 -2.87 -8.67 10.09
C VAL A 149 -1.57 -9.21 9.51
N GLU A 150 -1.70 -10.09 8.52
CA GLU A 150 -0.60 -10.43 7.62
C GLU A 150 -0.61 -9.48 6.44
N THR A 151 0.56 -8.93 6.13
CA THR A 151 0.76 -8.04 4.98
C THR A 151 1.51 -8.79 3.90
N GLN A 152 0.92 -8.95 2.73
CA GLN A 152 1.58 -9.53 1.55
C GLN A 152 1.94 -8.39 0.59
N GLY A 153 3.20 -7.93 0.69
CA GLY A 153 3.73 -6.83 -0.10
C GLY A 153 4.79 -7.26 -1.12
N SER A 154 5.42 -6.29 -1.80
CA SER A 154 6.52 -6.53 -2.75
C SER A 154 7.78 -7.06 -2.08
N VAL A 155 7.88 -6.84 -0.76
CA VAL A 155 8.91 -7.39 0.13
C VAL A 155 8.53 -8.76 0.72
N GLY A 156 7.48 -9.41 0.20
CA GLY A 156 6.97 -10.69 0.69
C GLY A 156 5.96 -10.57 1.83
N ALA A 157 5.52 -11.73 2.35
CA ALA A 157 4.62 -11.79 3.49
C ALA A 157 5.35 -11.39 4.78
N ARG A 158 4.80 -10.42 5.53
CA ARG A 158 5.24 -10.08 6.89
C ARG A 158 4.16 -10.41 7.90
N ASN A 159 4.60 -10.82 9.08
CA ASN A 159 3.75 -11.29 10.18
C ASN A 159 2.78 -12.38 9.71
N PRO A 160 3.30 -13.50 9.16
CA PRO A 160 2.44 -14.56 8.66
C PRO A 160 1.51 -15.06 9.76
N LEU A 161 0.24 -15.24 9.42
CA LEU A 161 -0.77 -15.76 10.37
C LEU A 161 -0.39 -17.20 10.75
N SER A 162 -0.30 -17.45 12.05
CA SER A 162 -0.08 -18.80 12.56
C SER A 162 -1.34 -19.66 12.40
N ALA A 163 -1.18 -20.98 12.36
CA ALA A 163 -2.32 -21.90 12.33
C ALA A 163 -3.24 -21.70 13.55
N GLU A 164 -2.66 -21.34 14.71
CA GLU A 164 -3.39 -21.03 15.94
C GLU A 164 -4.22 -19.75 15.81
N ASP A 165 -3.66 -18.67 15.25
CA ASP A 165 -4.39 -17.42 15.01
C ASP A 165 -5.58 -17.66 14.08
N ILE A 166 -5.38 -18.43 13.00
CA ILE A 166 -6.43 -18.78 12.04
C ILE A 166 -7.51 -19.63 12.73
N ALA A 167 -7.11 -20.67 13.47
CA ALA A 167 -8.02 -21.55 14.18
C ALA A 167 -8.83 -20.80 15.27
N ALA A 168 -8.25 -19.79 15.91
CA ALA A 168 -8.91 -18.98 16.92
C ALA A 168 -9.79 -17.85 16.36
N ALA A 169 -9.66 -17.52 15.07
CA ALA A 169 -10.39 -16.44 14.44
C ALA A 169 -11.90 -16.75 14.30
N ASP A 170 -12.72 -15.76 14.65
CA ASP A 170 -14.17 -15.75 14.43
C ASP A 170 -14.51 -15.38 12.96
N VAL A 171 -13.65 -14.59 12.30
CA VAL A 171 -13.71 -14.30 10.85
C VAL A 171 -12.34 -13.98 10.27
N VAL A 172 -12.15 -14.34 8.99
CA VAL A 172 -11.00 -14.00 8.15
C VAL A 172 -11.38 -12.86 7.19
N LEU A 173 -10.66 -11.75 7.25
CA LEU A 173 -10.80 -10.61 6.33
C LEU A 173 -9.70 -10.64 5.28
N LEU A 174 -10.04 -10.88 4.02
CA LEU A 174 -9.11 -10.77 2.89
C LEU A 174 -9.31 -9.39 2.24
N ALA A 175 -8.52 -8.42 2.68
CA ALA A 175 -8.45 -7.08 2.09
C ALA A 175 -7.38 -7.07 0.98
N ALA A 176 -7.70 -7.58 -0.20
CA ALA A 176 -6.74 -7.81 -1.26
C ALA A 176 -7.22 -7.35 -2.64
N ASP A 177 -6.31 -6.75 -3.40
CA ASP A 177 -6.47 -6.40 -4.83
C ASP A 177 -5.69 -7.36 -5.75
N ILE A 178 -5.06 -8.38 -5.16
CA ILE A 178 -4.43 -9.52 -5.81
C ILE A 178 -4.97 -10.83 -5.22
N GLU A 179 -4.71 -11.94 -5.88
CA GLU A 179 -5.08 -13.25 -5.38
C GLU A 179 -4.22 -13.64 -4.17
N VAL A 180 -4.88 -14.17 -3.14
CA VAL A 180 -4.27 -14.58 -1.87
C VAL A 180 -4.62 -16.04 -1.66
N ASN A 181 -3.63 -16.87 -1.33
CA ASN A 181 -3.87 -18.27 -0.99
C ASN A 181 -4.79 -18.37 0.24
N ASP A 182 -5.97 -18.94 0.02
CA ASP A 182 -7.02 -19.10 1.01
C ASP A 182 -7.23 -20.56 1.46
N GLU A 183 -6.45 -21.51 0.93
CA GLU A 183 -6.52 -22.93 1.32
C GLU A 183 -6.32 -23.11 2.83
N ARG A 184 -5.42 -22.31 3.42
CA ARG A 184 -5.17 -22.30 4.88
C ARG A 184 -6.32 -21.76 5.73
N PHE A 185 -7.33 -21.14 5.11
CA PHE A 185 -8.54 -20.62 5.77
C PHE A 185 -9.75 -21.52 5.52
N ALA A 186 -9.58 -22.72 4.97
CA ALA A 186 -10.67 -23.66 4.71
C ALA A 186 -11.53 -23.90 5.96
N GLY A 187 -12.85 -23.80 5.80
CA GLY A 187 -13.82 -23.95 6.89
C GLY A 187 -14.01 -22.70 7.78
N LYS A 188 -13.29 -21.60 7.54
CA LYS A 188 -13.50 -20.32 8.21
C LYS A 188 -14.51 -19.44 7.48
N ARG A 189 -15.12 -18.52 8.22
CA ARG A 189 -15.91 -17.43 7.64
C ARG A 189 -14.94 -16.45 6.99
N ILE A 190 -15.06 -16.24 5.69
CA ILE A 190 -14.19 -15.35 4.92
C ILE A 190 -15.02 -14.19 4.39
N PHE A 191 -14.48 -12.97 4.51
CA PHE A 191 -15.00 -11.77 3.86
C PHE A 191 -13.91 -11.13 3.01
N ARG A 192 -14.27 -10.72 1.78
CA ARG A 192 -13.32 -10.20 0.79
C ARG A 192 -13.63 -8.76 0.43
N CYS A 193 -12.61 -7.91 0.38
CA CYS A 193 -12.71 -6.55 -0.13
C CYS A 193 -11.38 -6.07 -0.72
N GLY A 194 -11.36 -4.95 -1.44
CA GLY A 194 -10.11 -4.34 -1.93
C GLY A 194 -9.36 -3.57 -0.83
N THR A 195 -8.03 -3.44 -0.95
CA THR A 195 -7.22 -2.73 0.08
C THR A 195 -7.65 -1.28 0.26
N GLY A 196 -8.08 -0.62 -0.83
CA GLY A 196 -8.59 0.75 -0.78
C GLY A 196 -9.88 0.92 0.03
N VAL A 197 -10.73 -0.11 0.11
CA VAL A 197 -11.96 -0.08 0.93
C VAL A 197 -11.59 -0.21 2.40
N ALA A 198 -10.75 -1.18 2.73
CA ALA A 198 -10.23 -1.37 4.09
C ALA A 198 -9.49 -0.13 4.61
N LEU A 199 -8.74 0.56 3.74
CA LEU A 199 -8.05 1.80 4.09
C LEU A 199 -9.01 2.97 4.34
N LYS A 200 -10.03 3.16 3.49
CA LYS A 200 -10.95 4.31 3.59
C LYS A 200 -12.03 4.14 4.64
N GLN A 201 -12.43 2.89 4.93
CA GLN A 201 -13.56 2.58 5.81
C GLN A 201 -13.23 1.37 6.72
N PRO A 202 -12.18 1.45 7.56
CA PRO A 202 -11.66 0.29 8.29
C PRO A 202 -12.66 -0.27 9.32
N GLU A 203 -13.33 0.57 10.10
CA GLU A 203 -14.33 0.12 11.10
C GLU A 203 -15.55 -0.54 10.44
N ALA A 204 -16.06 0.06 9.36
CA ALA A 204 -17.18 -0.51 8.61
C ALA A 204 -16.80 -1.84 7.94
N THR A 205 -15.56 -1.95 7.46
CA THR A 205 -15.04 -3.17 6.84
C THR A 205 -14.94 -4.30 7.87
N LEU A 206 -14.46 -4.02 9.09
CA LEU A 206 -14.41 -4.99 10.18
C LEU A 206 -15.80 -5.47 10.58
N ARG A 207 -16.77 -4.57 10.73
CA ARG A 207 -18.17 -4.94 11.04
C ARG A 207 -18.80 -5.79 9.95
N LYS A 208 -18.64 -5.39 8.68
CA LYS A 208 -19.12 -6.17 7.53
C LYS A 208 -18.47 -7.53 7.45
N ALA A 209 -17.18 -7.66 7.76
CA ALA A 209 -16.55 -8.97 7.80
C ALA A 209 -17.27 -9.90 8.78
N LEU A 210 -17.57 -9.42 9.98
CA LEU A 210 -18.27 -10.20 10.99
C LEU A 210 -19.72 -10.58 10.59
N GLU A 211 -20.43 -9.66 9.94
CA GLU A 211 -21.84 -9.85 9.54
C GLU A 211 -21.97 -10.70 8.28
N GLU A 212 -21.20 -10.37 7.23
CA GLU A 212 -21.34 -10.91 5.87
C GLU A 212 -20.34 -12.05 5.57
N GLY A 213 -19.38 -12.32 6.47
CA GLY A 213 -18.40 -13.39 6.29
C GLY A 213 -19.08 -14.75 6.14
N ALA A 214 -18.79 -15.45 5.04
CA ALA A 214 -19.40 -16.73 4.68
C ALA A 214 -18.36 -17.85 4.72
N THR A 215 -18.77 -19.05 5.14
CA THR A 215 -17.95 -20.26 5.02
C THR A 215 -17.95 -20.72 3.58
N GLU A 216 -16.83 -20.57 2.90
CA GLU A 216 -16.66 -21.09 1.54
C GLU A 216 -16.46 -22.61 1.62
N SER A 217 -17.48 -23.40 1.27
CA SER A 217 -17.29 -24.80 0.91
C SER A 217 -16.63 -24.86 -0.47
N ALA A 218 -15.68 -25.80 -0.66
CA ALA A 218 -14.85 -26.00 -1.85
C ALA A 218 -15.62 -26.30 -3.18
N VAL A 219 -16.91 -26.00 -3.26
CA VAL A 219 -17.80 -26.28 -4.41
C VAL A 219 -18.52 -25.02 -4.91
N ALA A 220 -18.41 -23.86 -4.24
CA ALA A 220 -19.19 -22.66 -4.58
C ALA A 220 -18.42 -21.57 -5.36
N ALA A 221 -17.30 -21.88 -6.01
CA ALA A 221 -16.58 -20.94 -6.89
C ALA A 221 -17.30 -20.68 -8.24
N ALA A 222 -18.44 -21.34 -8.51
CA ALA A 222 -19.09 -21.33 -9.83
C ALA A 222 -20.32 -20.42 -9.98
N ALA A 223 -20.72 -19.65 -8.96
CA ALA A 223 -21.97 -18.88 -9.00
C ALA A 223 -21.78 -17.37 -8.85
N GLN A 224 -20.92 -16.77 -9.68
CA GLN A 224 -21.02 -15.33 -9.97
C GLN A 224 -21.52 -15.15 -11.40
N LYS A 225 -22.79 -14.74 -11.52
CA LYS A 225 -23.48 -14.48 -12.79
C LYS A 225 -22.66 -13.49 -13.65
N PRO A 226 -22.39 -13.80 -14.93
CA PRO A 226 -21.70 -12.88 -15.82
C PRO A 226 -22.69 -11.84 -16.33
N GLY A 227 -22.57 -10.60 -15.86
CA GLY A 227 -23.36 -9.48 -16.36
C GLY A 227 -22.55 -8.18 -16.31
N LYS A 228 -22.18 -7.65 -17.48
CA LYS A 228 -21.45 -6.38 -17.72
C LYS A 228 -19.97 -6.34 -17.28
N GLY A 229 -19.26 -7.47 -17.30
CA GLY A 229 -17.90 -7.63 -16.74
C GLY A 229 -16.72 -7.77 -17.70
N GLU A 230 -16.90 -7.89 -19.02
CA GLU A 230 -15.80 -8.21 -19.95
C GLU A 230 -14.78 -7.08 -20.13
N ALA A 231 -15.22 -5.83 -20.30
CA ALA A 231 -14.30 -4.68 -20.41
C ALA A 231 -13.51 -4.46 -19.11
N ARG A 232 -14.13 -4.77 -17.95
CA ARG A 232 -13.47 -4.74 -16.64
C ARG A 232 -12.48 -5.89 -16.47
N GLY A 233 -12.75 -7.04 -17.08
CA GLY A 233 -11.85 -8.20 -17.14
C GLY A 233 -10.61 -7.92 -17.96
N LEU A 234 -10.76 -7.44 -19.21
CA LEU A 234 -9.63 -7.12 -20.07
C LEU A 234 -8.70 -6.08 -19.45
N TYR A 235 -9.27 -5.00 -18.89
CA TYR A 235 -8.53 -3.98 -18.18
C TYR A 235 -7.73 -4.55 -17.00
N LYS A 236 -8.33 -5.47 -16.21
CA LYS A 236 -7.66 -6.16 -15.11
C LYS A 236 -6.44 -6.96 -15.63
N HIS A 237 -6.60 -7.70 -16.73
CA HIS A 237 -5.50 -8.49 -17.30
C HIS A 237 -4.32 -7.62 -17.74
N LEU A 238 -4.61 -6.50 -18.41
CA LEU A 238 -3.58 -5.54 -18.83
C LEU A 238 -2.82 -4.95 -17.64
N LEU A 239 -3.54 -4.52 -16.60
CA LEU A 239 -2.92 -3.95 -15.40
C LEU A 239 -2.06 -4.97 -14.64
N THR A 240 -2.47 -6.23 -14.62
CA THR A 240 -1.67 -7.32 -14.04
C THR A 240 -0.34 -7.45 -14.79
N GLY A 241 -0.40 -7.55 -16.12
CA GLY A 241 0.80 -7.61 -16.96
C GLY A 241 1.76 -6.45 -16.71
N VAL A 242 1.23 -5.21 -16.73
CA VAL A 242 2.04 -4.01 -16.46
C VAL A 242 2.67 -4.08 -15.06
N SER A 243 1.90 -4.44 -14.04
CA SER A 243 2.41 -4.45 -12.66
C SER A 243 3.55 -5.42 -12.45
N PHE A 244 3.50 -6.61 -13.07
CA PHE A 244 4.59 -7.58 -12.98
C PHE A 244 5.78 -7.26 -13.92
N MET A 245 5.56 -6.47 -14.96
CA MET A 245 6.61 -5.96 -15.84
C MET A 245 7.44 -4.84 -15.17
N LEU A 246 6.82 -3.96 -14.38
CA LEU A 246 7.47 -2.77 -13.82
C LEU A 246 8.77 -3.05 -13.03
N PRO A 247 8.85 -4.04 -12.13
CA PRO A 247 10.09 -4.34 -11.41
C PRO A 247 11.28 -4.62 -12.34
N MET A 248 11.04 -5.29 -13.47
CA MET A 248 12.08 -5.56 -14.47
C MET A 248 12.54 -4.29 -15.17
N VAL A 249 11.62 -3.37 -15.44
CA VAL A 249 11.93 -2.05 -16.02
C VAL A 249 12.74 -1.20 -15.05
N VAL A 250 12.41 -1.24 -13.75
CA VAL A 250 13.16 -0.54 -12.70
C VAL A 250 14.58 -1.08 -12.63
N ALA A 251 14.74 -2.40 -12.48
CA ALA A 251 16.03 -3.04 -12.37
C ALA A 251 16.88 -2.81 -13.64
N GLY A 252 16.30 -3.05 -14.82
CA GLY A 252 16.99 -2.87 -16.10
C GLY A 252 17.36 -1.41 -16.35
N GLY A 253 16.42 -0.49 -16.14
CA GLY A 253 16.63 0.94 -16.34
C GLY A 253 17.70 1.54 -15.44
N LEU A 254 17.72 1.19 -14.15
CA LEU A 254 18.74 1.66 -13.22
C LEU A 254 20.13 1.10 -13.56
N LEU A 255 20.24 -0.15 -14.01
CA LEU A 255 21.51 -0.73 -14.44
C LEU A 255 22.01 -0.12 -15.75
N ILE A 256 21.13 0.16 -16.71
CA ILE A 256 21.46 0.94 -17.92
C ILE A 256 21.98 2.33 -17.51
N ALA A 257 21.29 3.00 -16.58
CA ALA A 257 21.70 4.30 -16.10
C ALA A 257 23.09 4.26 -15.44
N LEU A 258 23.36 3.26 -14.59
CA LEU A 258 24.67 3.06 -13.98
C LEU A 258 25.76 2.74 -15.01
N SER A 259 25.45 1.98 -16.06
CA SER A 259 26.37 1.73 -17.18
C SER A 259 26.79 3.05 -17.84
N PHE A 260 25.83 3.94 -18.08
CA PHE A 260 26.09 5.23 -18.72
C PHE A 260 26.83 6.25 -17.86
N VAL A 261 26.94 6.07 -16.53
CA VAL A 261 27.80 6.92 -15.67
C VAL A 261 29.26 6.87 -16.13
N PHE A 262 29.70 5.74 -16.69
CA PHE A 262 31.04 5.57 -17.27
C PHE A 262 31.16 6.16 -18.69
N GLY A 263 30.07 6.70 -19.24
CA GLY A 263 29.93 7.19 -20.61
C GLY A 263 28.96 6.35 -21.44
N ILE A 264 28.13 6.98 -22.27
CA ILE A 264 27.09 6.30 -23.07
C ILE A 264 27.61 5.29 -24.08
N GLN A 265 28.91 5.24 -24.35
CA GLN A 265 29.51 4.25 -25.24
C GLN A 265 30.52 3.34 -24.53
N ALA A 266 30.76 3.55 -23.24
CA ALA A 266 31.71 2.75 -22.46
C ALA A 266 31.33 1.26 -22.41
N PHE A 267 30.03 0.96 -22.52
CA PHE A 267 29.54 -0.41 -22.59
C PHE A 267 30.01 -1.18 -23.84
N LYS A 268 30.51 -0.49 -24.88
CA LYS A 268 31.03 -1.13 -26.09
C LYS A 268 32.38 -1.81 -25.86
N GLU A 269 33.09 -1.47 -24.78
CA GLU A 269 34.36 -2.10 -24.41
C GLU A 269 34.10 -3.39 -23.61
N PRO A 270 34.31 -4.58 -24.21
CA PRO A 270 33.99 -5.84 -23.56
C PRO A 270 34.83 -6.05 -22.30
N GLY A 271 34.24 -6.66 -21.26
CA GLY A 271 34.93 -6.95 -19.99
C GLY A 271 34.97 -5.79 -19.00
N THR A 272 34.50 -4.60 -19.36
CA THR A 272 34.36 -3.48 -18.43
C THR A 272 33.11 -3.62 -17.55
N LEU A 273 33.10 -2.94 -16.39
CA LEU A 273 31.90 -2.85 -15.55
C LEU A 273 30.72 -2.21 -16.30
N ALA A 274 30.98 -1.21 -17.16
CA ALA A 274 29.95 -0.58 -17.99
C ALA A 274 29.29 -1.59 -18.94
N ALA A 275 30.09 -2.44 -19.59
CA ALA A 275 29.58 -3.51 -20.45
C ALA A 275 28.76 -4.54 -19.66
N ALA A 276 29.25 -4.97 -18.49
CA ALA A 276 28.52 -5.90 -17.61
C ALA A 276 27.17 -5.31 -17.15
N LEU A 277 27.15 -4.04 -16.74
CA LEU A 277 25.92 -3.35 -16.34
C LEU A 277 24.93 -3.22 -17.50
N MET A 278 25.40 -2.94 -18.72
CA MET A 278 24.54 -2.89 -19.92
C MET A 278 24.00 -4.28 -20.30
N GLN A 279 24.83 -5.32 -20.17
CA GLN A 279 24.42 -6.70 -20.44
C GLN A 279 23.33 -7.17 -19.47
N ILE A 280 23.48 -6.89 -18.17
CA ILE A 280 22.47 -7.21 -17.16
C ILE A 280 21.23 -6.34 -17.36
N GLY A 281 21.41 -5.03 -17.51
CA GLY A 281 20.32 -4.06 -17.54
C GLY A 281 19.55 -4.04 -18.86
N GLY A 282 20.25 -3.77 -19.96
CA GLY A 282 19.67 -3.60 -21.29
C GLY A 282 19.42 -4.92 -22.00
N GLU A 283 20.44 -5.76 -22.14
CA GLU A 283 20.35 -6.97 -22.98
C GLU A 283 19.58 -8.12 -22.31
N SER A 284 19.52 -8.12 -20.97
CA SER A 284 18.82 -9.14 -20.19
C SER A 284 17.52 -8.61 -19.59
N ALA A 285 17.58 -7.69 -18.62
CA ALA A 285 16.40 -7.27 -17.85
C ALA A 285 15.38 -6.49 -18.70
N PHE A 286 15.84 -5.50 -19.47
CA PHE A 286 14.95 -4.68 -20.30
C PHE A 286 14.36 -5.48 -21.47
N LYS A 287 15.13 -6.42 -22.05
CA LYS A 287 14.64 -7.34 -23.09
C LYS A 287 13.51 -8.26 -22.61
N LEU A 288 13.46 -8.58 -21.32
CA LEU A 288 12.40 -9.37 -20.70
C LEU A 288 11.13 -8.58 -20.38
N MET A 289 11.12 -7.25 -20.58
CA MET A 289 9.96 -6.39 -20.30
C MET A 289 8.69 -6.86 -21.03
N VAL A 290 8.74 -7.00 -22.36
CA VAL A 290 7.58 -7.41 -23.18
C VAL A 290 7.20 -8.88 -22.95
N PRO A 291 8.15 -9.84 -22.85
CA PRO A 291 7.85 -11.20 -22.38
C PRO A 291 7.12 -11.25 -21.03
N MET A 292 7.56 -10.47 -20.04
CA MET A 292 6.92 -10.40 -18.72
C MET A 292 5.51 -9.84 -18.81
N LEU A 293 5.31 -8.75 -19.54
CA LEU A 293 3.99 -8.19 -19.80
C LEU A 293 3.04 -9.25 -20.38
N ALA A 294 3.45 -9.89 -21.48
CA ALA A 294 2.63 -10.88 -22.18
C ALA A 294 2.36 -12.13 -21.32
N GLY A 295 3.39 -12.63 -20.65
CA GLY A 295 3.31 -13.77 -19.73
C GLY A 295 2.34 -13.52 -18.59
N TYR A 296 2.39 -12.37 -17.94
CA TYR A 296 1.51 -12.05 -16.82
C TYR A 296 0.09 -11.62 -17.23
N ILE A 297 -0.10 -11.11 -18.46
CA ILE A 297 -1.44 -11.01 -19.07
C ILE A 297 -2.02 -12.41 -19.23
N ALA A 298 -1.28 -13.33 -19.85
CA ALA A 298 -1.73 -14.70 -20.09
C ALA A 298 -2.00 -15.45 -18.76
N TRP A 299 -1.11 -15.27 -17.79
CA TRP A 299 -1.27 -15.79 -16.43
C TRP A 299 -2.55 -15.29 -15.76
N SER A 300 -2.87 -14.00 -15.90
CA SER A 300 -4.09 -13.47 -15.29
C SER A 300 -5.38 -14.01 -15.92
N ILE A 301 -5.31 -14.68 -17.08
CA ILE A 301 -6.45 -15.28 -17.81
C ILE A 301 -6.54 -16.80 -17.56
N ALA A 302 -5.40 -17.49 -17.51
CA ALA A 302 -5.30 -18.94 -17.53
C ALA A 302 -4.36 -19.53 -16.47
N ASP A 303 -4.00 -18.74 -15.46
CA ASP A 303 -3.08 -19.08 -14.37
C ASP A 303 -1.69 -19.52 -14.86
N ARG A 304 -0.99 -20.32 -14.06
CA ARG A 304 0.38 -20.80 -14.34
C ARG A 304 0.55 -21.38 -15.75
N PRO A 305 -0.40 -22.16 -16.30
CA PRO A 305 -0.30 -22.69 -17.67
C PRO A 305 -0.16 -21.62 -18.76
N GLY A 306 -0.69 -20.42 -18.57
CA GLY A 306 -0.60 -19.32 -19.54
C GLY A 306 0.78 -18.64 -19.61
N LEU A 307 1.65 -18.82 -18.60
CA LEU A 307 2.92 -18.09 -18.50
C LEU A 307 3.86 -18.36 -19.67
N ALA A 308 4.16 -19.63 -19.93
CA ALA A 308 5.09 -20.03 -20.99
C ALA A 308 4.66 -19.54 -22.39
N PRO A 309 3.42 -19.81 -22.87
CA PRO A 309 2.99 -19.33 -24.18
C PRO A 309 2.97 -17.81 -24.26
N GLY A 310 2.60 -17.12 -23.17
CA GLY A 310 2.60 -15.67 -23.11
C GLY A 310 4.01 -15.08 -23.22
N MET A 311 4.98 -15.60 -22.45
CA MET A 311 6.37 -15.13 -22.49
C MET A 311 7.03 -15.38 -23.86
N ILE A 312 6.80 -16.54 -24.46
CA ILE A 312 7.29 -16.86 -25.81
C ILE A 312 6.69 -15.90 -26.83
N GLY A 313 5.37 -15.68 -26.79
CA GLY A 313 4.69 -14.74 -27.65
C GLY A 313 5.17 -13.28 -27.47
N GLY A 314 5.43 -12.85 -26.24
CA GLY A 314 5.98 -11.52 -25.94
C GLY A 314 7.43 -11.34 -26.43
N LEU A 315 8.24 -12.39 -26.39
CA LEU A 315 9.59 -12.36 -26.96
C LEU A 315 9.52 -12.26 -28.49
N LEU A 316 8.62 -13.01 -29.12
CA LEU A 316 8.33 -12.90 -30.55
C LEU A 316 7.83 -11.51 -30.93
N ALA A 317 6.97 -10.89 -30.11
CA ALA A 317 6.51 -9.53 -30.36
C ALA A 317 7.68 -8.53 -30.44
N SER A 318 8.69 -8.71 -29.58
CA SER A 318 9.89 -7.87 -29.58
C SER A 318 10.78 -8.13 -30.78
N SER A 319 10.99 -9.40 -31.15
CA SER A 319 11.85 -9.76 -32.29
C SER A 319 11.21 -9.44 -33.65
N LEU A 320 9.88 -9.46 -33.75
CA LEU A 320 9.11 -9.14 -34.95
C LEU A 320 8.85 -7.63 -35.11
N SER A 321 9.44 -6.77 -34.27
CA SER A 321 9.19 -5.31 -34.25
C SER A 321 7.73 -4.91 -33.98
N ALA A 322 6.89 -5.84 -33.49
CA ALA A 322 5.54 -5.55 -33.02
C ALA A 322 5.55 -4.86 -31.63
N GLY A 323 6.68 -4.93 -30.93
CA GLY A 323 6.97 -4.17 -29.71
C GLY A 323 5.95 -4.39 -28.60
N PHE A 324 5.66 -3.33 -27.85
CA PHE A 324 4.74 -3.36 -26.71
C PHE A 324 3.31 -3.76 -27.11
N LEU A 325 2.78 -3.25 -28.23
CA LEU A 325 1.44 -3.64 -28.71
C LEU A 325 1.38 -5.12 -29.07
N GLY A 326 2.41 -5.63 -29.75
CA GLY A 326 2.52 -7.05 -30.04
C GLY A 326 2.55 -7.90 -28.78
N GLY A 327 3.20 -7.44 -27.70
CA GLY A 327 3.22 -8.12 -26.41
C GLY A 327 1.85 -8.22 -25.76
N ILE A 328 1.04 -7.16 -25.83
CA ILE A 328 -0.35 -7.19 -25.36
C ILE A 328 -1.16 -8.23 -26.14
N VAL A 329 -1.09 -8.19 -27.47
CA VAL A 329 -1.84 -9.14 -28.33
C VAL A 329 -1.39 -10.57 -28.06
N ALA A 330 -0.08 -10.80 -27.97
CA ALA A 330 0.48 -12.11 -27.65
C ALA A 330 0.03 -12.64 -26.29
N GLY A 331 0.00 -11.79 -25.26
CA GLY A 331 -0.45 -12.18 -23.91
C GLY A 331 -1.93 -12.55 -23.88
N LEU A 332 -2.79 -11.80 -24.57
CA LEU A 332 -4.21 -12.11 -24.67
C LEU A 332 -4.43 -13.42 -25.46
N LEU A 333 -3.77 -13.56 -26.61
CA LEU A 333 -3.85 -14.75 -27.44
C LEU A 333 -3.39 -16.01 -26.69
N ALA A 334 -2.25 -15.93 -25.99
CA ALA A 334 -1.73 -17.01 -25.17
C ALA A 334 -2.65 -17.34 -23.99
N GLY A 335 -3.18 -16.34 -23.29
CA GLY A 335 -4.09 -16.53 -22.16
C GLY A 335 -5.38 -17.22 -22.57
N TYR A 336 -6.05 -16.72 -23.61
CA TYR A 336 -7.31 -17.31 -24.07
C TYR A 336 -7.11 -18.69 -24.71
N SER A 337 -6.02 -18.92 -25.44
CA SER A 337 -5.71 -20.25 -25.98
C SER A 337 -5.40 -21.26 -24.86
N ALA A 338 -4.61 -20.89 -23.86
CA ALA A 338 -4.34 -21.72 -22.68
C ALA A 338 -5.62 -22.07 -21.91
N ARG A 339 -6.49 -21.08 -21.69
CA ARG A 339 -7.79 -21.29 -21.05
C ARG A 339 -8.68 -22.23 -21.87
N ALA A 340 -8.75 -22.05 -23.20
CA ALA A 340 -9.55 -22.90 -24.07
C ALA A 340 -9.06 -24.35 -24.05
N VAL A 341 -7.75 -24.58 -24.17
CA VAL A 341 -7.17 -25.94 -24.09
C VAL A 341 -7.43 -26.55 -22.72
N SER A 342 -7.28 -25.79 -21.64
CA SER A 342 -7.55 -26.27 -20.29
C SER A 342 -9.01 -26.69 -20.07
N GLN A 343 -9.97 -26.02 -20.72
CA GLN A 343 -11.41 -26.27 -20.56
C GLN A 343 -11.94 -27.35 -21.51
N TRP A 344 -11.44 -27.40 -22.75
CA TRP A 344 -11.98 -28.28 -23.78
C TRP A 344 -11.29 -29.63 -23.82
N LEU A 345 -10.01 -29.69 -23.51
CA LEU A 345 -9.30 -30.96 -23.45
C LEU A 345 -9.70 -31.67 -22.16
N LYS A 346 -10.44 -32.77 -22.24
CA LYS A 346 -10.79 -33.63 -21.10
C LYS A 346 -9.90 -34.87 -21.13
N LEU A 347 -9.17 -35.12 -20.05
CA LEU A 347 -8.32 -36.31 -19.93
C LEU A 347 -8.86 -37.20 -18.80
N PRO A 348 -8.57 -38.50 -18.81
CA PRO A 348 -8.82 -39.34 -17.65
C PRO A 348 -8.00 -38.83 -16.45
N GLN A 349 -8.51 -39.07 -15.24
CA GLN A 349 -7.93 -38.53 -13.98
C GLN A 349 -6.43 -38.83 -13.81
N SER A 350 -5.95 -39.97 -14.33
CA SER A 350 -4.54 -40.37 -14.32
C SER A 350 -3.62 -39.49 -15.17
N LEU A 351 -4.17 -38.75 -16.14
CA LEU A 351 -3.44 -37.93 -17.12
C LEU A 351 -3.74 -36.43 -17.00
N GLU A 352 -4.59 -35.99 -16.07
CA GLU A 352 -4.95 -34.58 -15.90
C GLU A 352 -3.74 -33.68 -15.64
N ALA A 353 -2.72 -34.19 -14.93
CA ALA A 353 -1.47 -33.46 -14.70
C ALA A 353 -0.69 -33.14 -15.99
N LEU A 354 -0.89 -33.89 -17.08
CA LEU A 354 -0.22 -33.63 -18.36
C LEU A 354 -0.69 -32.34 -19.02
N LYS A 355 -1.91 -31.86 -18.73
CA LYS A 355 -2.44 -30.64 -19.34
C LYS A 355 -1.60 -29.41 -19.00
N PRO A 356 -1.43 -29.01 -17.72
CA PRO A 356 -0.65 -27.84 -17.38
C PRO A 356 0.87 -28.03 -17.57
N ILE A 357 1.37 -29.26 -17.51
CA ILE A 357 2.81 -29.54 -17.56
C ILE A 357 3.34 -29.60 -18.99
N LEU A 358 2.60 -30.25 -19.90
CA LEU A 358 3.08 -30.57 -21.25
C LEU A 358 2.19 -29.97 -22.33
N LEU A 359 0.89 -30.26 -22.30
CA LEU A 359 0.01 -30.00 -23.44
C LEU A 359 -0.26 -28.51 -23.64
N ILE A 360 -0.60 -27.79 -22.56
CA ILE A 360 -0.84 -26.35 -22.65
C ILE A 360 0.44 -25.60 -23.05
N PRO A 361 1.59 -25.78 -22.36
CA PRO A 361 2.83 -25.13 -22.77
C PRO A 361 3.23 -25.45 -24.22
N LEU A 362 3.08 -26.69 -24.69
CA LEU A 362 3.45 -27.04 -26.07
C LEU A 362 2.47 -26.47 -27.10
N LEU A 363 1.18 -26.80 -26.99
CA LEU A 363 0.17 -26.48 -28.00
C LEU A 363 -0.11 -24.98 -28.05
N CYS A 364 -0.21 -24.32 -26.89
CA CYS A 364 -0.51 -22.89 -26.86
C CYS A 364 0.69 -22.05 -27.25
N SER A 365 1.93 -22.50 -26.98
CA SER A 365 3.13 -21.77 -27.44
C SER A 365 3.31 -21.94 -28.94
N LEU A 366 3.07 -23.14 -29.47
CA LEU A 366 3.06 -23.37 -30.92
C LEU A 366 2.00 -22.51 -31.60
N PHE A 367 0.76 -22.55 -31.10
CA PHE A 367 -0.34 -21.76 -31.65
C PHE A 367 -0.06 -20.25 -31.58
N THR A 368 0.29 -19.74 -30.40
CA THR A 368 0.62 -18.32 -30.20
C THR A 368 1.79 -17.91 -31.08
N GLY A 369 2.84 -18.72 -31.16
CA GLY A 369 4.01 -18.45 -31.98
C GLY A 369 3.70 -18.40 -33.47
N LEU A 370 2.97 -19.39 -34.00
CA LEU A 370 2.57 -19.43 -35.41
C LEU A 370 1.67 -18.24 -35.78
N VAL A 371 0.69 -17.91 -34.94
CA VAL A 371 -0.18 -16.76 -35.16
C VAL A 371 0.61 -15.44 -35.10
N MET A 372 1.54 -15.30 -34.15
CA MET A 372 2.42 -14.14 -34.08
C MET A 372 3.30 -14.00 -35.32
N ILE A 373 3.86 -15.09 -35.83
CA ILE A 373 4.75 -15.07 -37.00
C ILE A 373 3.98 -14.79 -38.29
N TYR A 374 2.89 -15.51 -38.54
CA TYR A 374 2.22 -15.52 -39.85
C TYR A 374 1.06 -14.52 -39.96
N VAL A 375 0.43 -14.14 -38.85
CA VAL A 375 -0.83 -13.38 -38.89
C VAL A 375 -0.71 -12.03 -38.20
N VAL A 376 -0.18 -11.98 -36.98
CA VAL A 376 -0.25 -10.79 -36.13
C VAL A 376 0.99 -9.89 -36.23
N GLY A 377 2.18 -10.48 -36.33
CA GLY A 377 3.45 -9.76 -36.18
C GLY A 377 3.60 -8.62 -37.19
N GLN A 378 3.41 -8.91 -38.48
CA GLN A 378 3.56 -7.90 -39.54
C GLN A 378 2.53 -6.77 -39.46
N PRO A 379 1.21 -7.03 -39.33
CA PRO A 379 0.22 -5.95 -39.16
C PRO A 379 0.49 -5.07 -37.93
N VAL A 380 0.87 -5.68 -36.80
CA VAL A 380 1.12 -4.93 -35.56
C VAL A 380 2.44 -4.16 -35.64
N ALA A 381 3.48 -4.69 -36.29
CA ALA A 381 4.71 -3.96 -36.58
C ALA A 381 4.44 -2.74 -37.48
N GLY A 382 3.60 -2.89 -38.51
CA GLY A 382 3.14 -1.77 -39.34
C GLY A 382 2.40 -0.70 -38.54
N LEU A 383 1.51 -1.12 -37.63
CA LEU A 383 0.84 -0.22 -36.70
C LEU A 383 1.82 0.49 -35.75
N MET A 384 2.83 -0.23 -35.24
CA MET A 384 3.90 0.36 -34.44
C MET A 384 4.68 1.41 -35.21
N SER A 385 5.09 1.11 -36.45
CA SER A 385 5.77 2.06 -37.33
C SER A 385 4.91 3.31 -37.57
N ALA A 386 3.64 3.13 -37.92
CA ALA A 386 2.73 4.25 -38.12
C ALA A 386 2.58 5.12 -36.87
N LEU A 387 2.53 4.50 -35.68
CA LEU A 387 2.51 5.23 -34.41
C LEU A 387 3.82 5.98 -34.18
N THR A 388 4.98 5.36 -34.40
CA THR A 388 6.28 6.03 -34.22
C THR A 388 6.46 7.17 -35.21
N ASP A 389 6.04 7.01 -36.46
CA ASP A 389 6.10 8.02 -37.50
C ASP A 389 5.14 9.18 -37.20
N PHE A 390 3.93 8.87 -36.72
CA PHE A 390 2.99 9.87 -36.23
C PHE A 390 3.61 10.69 -35.09
N LEU A 391 4.20 10.03 -34.10
CA LEU A 391 4.84 10.69 -32.96
C LEU A 391 6.05 11.54 -33.37
N ALA A 392 6.85 11.05 -34.33
CA ALA A 392 8.02 11.75 -34.85
C ALA A 392 7.63 12.97 -35.71
N GLY A 393 6.51 12.88 -36.44
CA GLY A 393 5.96 13.93 -37.29
C GLY A 393 5.02 14.91 -36.60
N MET A 394 4.77 14.76 -35.29
CA MET A 394 3.89 15.67 -34.56
C MET A 394 4.44 17.10 -34.57
N GLY A 395 3.62 18.05 -35.03
CA GLY A 395 3.87 19.46 -34.79
C GLY A 395 3.84 19.81 -33.30
N THR A 396 4.42 20.95 -32.94
CA THR A 396 4.59 21.40 -31.54
C THR A 396 3.28 21.40 -30.75
N ALA A 397 2.15 21.80 -31.36
CA ALA A 397 0.85 21.81 -30.69
C ALA A 397 0.40 20.40 -30.25
N ASN A 398 0.52 19.40 -31.11
CA ASN A 398 0.15 18.01 -30.80
C ASN A 398 1.09 17.40 -29.76
N ALA A 399 2.38 17.72 -29.84
CA ALA A 399 3.37 17.31 -28.85
C ALA A 399 3.02 17.86 -27.45
N ILE A 400 2.66 19.15 -27.35
CA ILE A 400 2.20 19.78 -26.11
C ILE A 400 0.95 19.06 -25.56
N LEU A 401 -0.05 18.80 -26.40
CA LEU A 401 -1.29 18.12 -25.99
C LEU A 401 -1.01 16.70 -25.48
N LEU A 402 -0.14 15.95 -26.15
CA LEU A 402 0.28 14.64 -25.68
C LEU A 402 1.00 14.75 -24.32
N GLY A 403 1.88 15.73 -24.16
CA GLY A 403 2.56 16.02 -22.91
C GLY A 403 1.59 16.34 -21.77
N LEU A 404 0.59 17.17 -22.04
CA LEU A 404 -0.47 17.54 -21.10
C LEU A 404 -1.23 16.30 -20.63
N LEU A 405 -1.64 15.44 -21.57
CA LEU A 405 -2.36 14.20 -21.28
C LEU A 405 -1.51 13.25 -20.44
N LEU A 406 -0.29 12.92 -20.92
CA LEU A 406 0.59 11.96 -20.25
C LEU A 406 1.01 12.47 -18.87
N GLY A 407 1.38 13.74 -18.76
CA GLY A 407 1.78 14.35 -17.50
C GLY A 407 0.65 14.44 -16.49
N GLY A 408 -0.57 14.75 -16.95
CA GLY A 408 -1.77 14.72 -16.13
C GLY A 408 -2.06 13.32 -15.60
N MET A 409 -2.09 12.32 -16.49
CA MET A 409 -2.34 10.91 -16.14
C MET A 409 -1.36 10.37 -15.09
N MET A 410 -0.08 10.72 -15.20
CA MET A 410 0.93 10.34 -14.19
C MET A 410 0.60 10.81 -12.77
N CYS A 411 -0.18 11.88 -12.62
CA CYS A 411 -0.44 12.50 -11.33
C CYS A 411 -1.84 12.21 -10.76
N VAL A 412 -2.71 11.53 -11.51
CA VAL A 412 -4.12 11.33 -11.10
C VAL A 412 -4.25 10.47 -9.85
N ASP A 413 -3.47 9.41 -9.74
CA ASP A 413 -3.64 8.37 -8.72
C ASP A 413 -2.32 7.91 -8.07
N LEU A 414 -1.24 8.68 -8.23
CA LEU A 414 0.03 8.54 -7.49
C LEU A 414 0.59 7.10 -7.43
N GLY A 415 0.69 6.46 -8.60
CA GLY A 415 1.12 5.05 -8.73
C GLY A 415 -0.03 4.05 -8.89
N GLY A 416 -1.26 4.55 -8.99
CA GLY A 416 -2.44 3.76 -9.31
C GLY A 416 -2.54 3.36 -10.80
N PRO A 417 -3.69 2.80 -11.21
CA PRO A 417 -3.89 2.29 -12.56
C PRO A 417 -3.69 3.29 -13.72
N ILE A 418 -4.08 4.56 -13.55
CA ILE A 418 -3.98 5.60 -14.59
C ILE A 418 -2.51 6.02 -14.76
N ASN A 419 -1.79 6.23 -13.66
CA ASN A 419 -0.36 6.47 -13.69
C ASN A 419 0.37 5.31 -14.37
N LYS A 420 0.10 4.07 -13.95
CA LYS A 420 0.71 2.87 -14.55
C LYS A 420 0.41 2.73 -16.03
N ALA A 421 -0.78 3.11 -16.49
CA ALA A 421 -1.12 3.07 -17.91
C ALA A 421 -0.29 4.08 -18.72
N ALA A 422 -0.17 5.33 -18.24
CA ALA A 422 0.66 6.35 -18.90
C ALA A 422 2.15 5.96 -18.91
N TYR A 423 2.63 5.40 -17.80
CA TYR A 423 3.98 4.88 -17.69
C TYR A 423 4.21 3.69 -18.64
N ALA A 424 3.32 2.71 -18.66
CA ALA A 424 3.41 1.52 -19.52
C ALA A 424 3.44 1.89 -21.01
N PHE A 425 2.62 2.86 -21.41
CA PHE A 425 2.65 3.41 -22.76
C PHE A 425 4.03 4.02 -23.08
N SER A 426 4.55 4.86 -22.19
CA SER A 426 5.80 5.60 -22.43
C SER A 426 7.03 4.70 -22.42
N VAL A 427 7.11 3.74 -21.49
CA VAL A 427 8.19 2.75 -21.47
C VAL A 427 8.08 1.79 -22.66
N GLY A 428 6.87 1.41 -23.07
CA GLY A 428 6.65 0.56 -24.24
C GLY A 428 7.21 1.17 -25.52
N LEU A 429 7.12 2.50 -25.64
CA LEU A 429 7.67 3.25 -26.76
C LEU A 429 9.21 3.34 -26.79
N LEU A 430 9.89 3.08 -25.67
CA LEU A 430 11.36 2.99 -25.65
C LEU A 430 11.86 1.81 -26.50
N ALA A 431 11.11 0.70 -26.54
CA ALA A 431 11.45 -0.44 -27.39
C ALA A 431 11.43 -0.08 -28.89
N SER A 432 10.64 0.93 -29.26
CA SER A 432 10.54 1.48 -30.62
C SER A 432 11.34 2.78 -30.79
N GLN A 433 12.29 3.06 -29.89
CA GLN A 433 13.19 4.23 -29.94
C GLN A 433 12.47 5.59 -29.91
N SER A 434 11.25 5.64 -29.38
CA SER A 434 10.50 6.88 -29.18
C SER A 434 10.64 7.37 -27.74
N TYR A 435 11.55 8.33 -27.54
CA TYR A 435 12.05 8.75 -26.22
C TYR A 435 11.32 9.95 -25.59
N ALA A 436 10.53 10.71 -26.37
CA ALA A 436 9.89 11.93 -25.87
C ALA A 436 8.75 11.68 -24.87
N PRO A 437 7.85 10.69 -25.08
CA PRO A 437 6.82 10.34 -24.09
C PRO A 437 7.40 9.91 -22.75
N MET A 438 8.54 9.21 -22.75
CA MET A 438 9.25 8.81 -21.53
C MET A 438 9.76 10.03 -20.75
N ALA A 439 10.33 11.03 -21.43
CA ALA A 439 10.75 12.26 -20.78
C ALA A 439 9.57 12.95 -20.08
N ALA A 440 8.45 13.13 -20.79
CA ALA A 440 7.27 13.81 -20.26
C ALA A 440 6.67 13.09 -19.05
N THR A 441 6.52 11.77 -19.12
CA THR A 441 5.97 10.98 -18.00
C THR A 441 6.90 10.92 -16.80
N MET A 442 8.21 10.74 -17.01
CA MET A 442 9.15 10.73 -15.89
C MET A 442 9.21 12.10 -15.20
N ALA A 443 9.22 13.19 -15.98
CA ALA A 443 9.21 14.56 -15.45
C ALA A 443 7.98 14.80 -14.59
N ALA A 444 6.79 14.46 -15.11
CA ALA A 444 5.54 14.65 -14.42
C ALA A 444 5.41 13.80 -13.15
N GLY A 445 5.87 12.54 -13.15
CA GLY A 445 5.77 11.69 -11.96
C GLY A 445 6.62 12.16 -10.76
N MET A 446 7.64 13.00 -10.99
CA MET A 446 8.40 13.64 -9.91
C MET A 446 7.65 14.81 -9.25
N VAL A 447 6.69 15.41 -9.95
CA VAL A 447 6.05 16.68 -9.56
C VAL A 447 5.19 16.58 -8.29
N PRO A 448 4.30 15.59 -8.10
CA PRO A 448 3.46 15.53 -6.92
C PRO A 448 4.24 15.56 -5.60
N PRO A 449 5.23 14.67 -5.36
CA PRO A 449 5.98 14.64 -4.10
C PRO A 449 6.88 15.87 -3.89
N ILE A 450 7.50 16.42 -4.95
CA ILE A 450 8.27 17.68 -4.85
C ILE A 450 7.33 18.84 -4.50
N GLY A 451 6.18 18.92 -5.17
CA GLY A 451 5.14 19.92 -4.91
C GLY A 451 4.60 19.87 -3.48
N MET A 452 4.38 18.67 -2.92
CA MET A 452 3.97 18.52 -1.53
C MET A 452 5.01 19.07 -0.56
N GLY A 453 6.29 18.73 -0.75
CA GLY A 453 7.33 19.28 0.11
C GLY A 453 7.48 20.80 -0.04
N LEU A 454 7.36 21.36 -1.26
CA LEU A 454 7.31 22.82 -1.47
C LEU A 454 6.11 23.46 -0.75
N ALA A 455 4.92 22.86 -0.80
CA ALA A 455 3.76 23.37 -0.09
C ALA A 455 4.00 23.45 1.43
N THR A 456 4.68 22.44 2.01
CA THR A 456 5.03 22.46 3.44
C THR A 456 6.04 23.54 3.82
N LEU A 457 6.87 23.98 2.88
CA LEU A 457 7.82 25.07 3.07
C LEU A 457 7.14 26.43 2.92
N LEU A 458 6.32 26.61 1.87
CA LEU A 458 5.63 27.85 1.53
C LEU A 458 4.55 28.22 2.56
N ALA A 459 3.69 27.27 2.92
CA ALA A 459 2.57 27.48 3.83
C ALA A 459 2.81 26.79 5.17
N ARG A 460 4.05 26.83 5.69
CA ARG A 460 4.51 26.08 6.87
C ARG A 460 3.53 26.12 8.05
N ARG A 461 2.92 27.28 8.32
CA ARG A 461 1.95 27.48 9.42
C ARG A 461 0.71 26.59 9.32
N LYS A 462 0.31 26.19 8.11
CA LYS A 462 -0.88 25.37 7.83
C LYS A 462 -0.69 23.86 8.02
N PHE A 463 0.55 23.42 8.25
CA PHE A 463 0.88 21.99 8.34
C PHE A 463 1.31 21.62 9.76
N ALA A 464 0.83 20.46 10.23
CA ALA A 464 1.33 19.83 11.45
C ALA A 464 2.82 19.48 11.37
N ARG A 465 3.47 19.29 12.53
CA ARG A 465 4.91 18.96 12.58
C ARG A 465 5.23 17.66 11.83
N SER A 466 4.38 16.64 11.96
CA SER A 466 4.51 15.36 11.23
C SER A 466 4.43 15.55 9.71
N GLU A 467 3.50 16.38 9.23
CA GLU A 467 3.38 16.69 7.79
C GLU A 467 4.59 17.45 7.25
N ARG A 468 5.19 18.34 8.05
CA ARG A 468 6.42 19.05 7.65
C ARG A 468 7.61 18.11 7.50
N GLU A 469 7.74 17.11 8.37
CA GLU A 469 8.79 16.09 8.23
C GLU A 469 8.51 15.16 7.04
N ALA A 470 7.25 14.76 6.85
CA ALA A 470 6.83 14.02 5.66
C ALA A 470 7.10 14.82 4.37
N GLY A 471 6.97 16.15 4.39
CA GLY A 471 7.26 17.02 3.25
C GLY A 471 8.73 17.00 2.83
N LYS A 472 9.66 16.93 3.80
CA LYS A 472 11.09 16.77 3.51
C LYS A 472 11.38 15.41 2.86
N ALA A 473 10.77 14.35 3.39
CA ALA A 473 10.90 13.01 2.81
C ALA A 473 10.30 12.97 1.39
N ALA A 474 9.14 13.60 1.18
CA ALA A 474 8.49 13.69 -0.12
C ALA A 474 9.38 14.39 -1.16
N LEU A 475 10.09 15.48 -0.80
CA LEU A 475 11.05 16.11 -1.72
C LEU A 475 12.10 15.12 -2.22
N VAL A 476 12.74 14.38 -1.32
CA VAL A 476 13.79 13.40 -1.68
C VAL A 476 13.21 12.29 -2.55
N LEU A 477 12.06 11.72 -2.16
CA LEU A 477 11.38 10.68 -2.93
C LEU A 477 11.00 11.17 -4.33
N GLY A 478 10.56 12.42 -4.45
CA GLY A 478 10.23 13.03 -5.73
C GLY A 478 11.44 13.17 -6.65
N LEU A 479 12.59 13.57 -6.12
CA LEU A 479 13.85 13.60 -6.89
C LEU A 479 14.25 12.20 -7.40
N CYS A 480 13.85 11.14 -6.69
CA CYS A 480 14.07 9.76 -7.09
C CYS A 480 13.01 9.20 -8.04
N PHE A 481 12.05 10.01 -8.52
CA PHE A 481 10.89 9.55 -9.31
C PHE A 481 10.00 8.55 -8.57
N ILE A 482 9.80 8.78 -7.27
CA ILE A 482 8.88 8.01 -6.42
C ILE A 482 7.67 8.88 -6.10
N SER A 483 6.63 8.76 -6.93
CA SER A 483 5.39 9.54 -6.84
C SER A 483 4.63 9.31 -5.52
N GLU A 484 4.86 8.17 -4.89
CA GLU A 484 4.26 7.69 -3.65
C GLU A 484 4.60 8.59 -2.45
N GLY A 485 5.66 9.40 -2.54
CA GLY A 485 5.98 10.40 -1.52
C GLY A 485 4.84 11.41 -1.26
N ALA A 486 3.90 11.56 -2.21
CA ALA A 486 2.71 12.40 -2.06
C ALA A 486 1.50 11.69 -1.43
N ILE A 487 1.51 10.35 -1.33
CA ILE A 487 0.36 9.57 -0.80
C ILE A 487 -0.03 9.99 0.62
N PRO A 488 0.88 10.22 1.58
CA PRO A 488 0.49 10.66 2.93
C PRO A 488 -0.33 11.95 2.93
N PHE A 489 -0.04 12.87 2.01
CA PHE A 489 -0.77 14.11 1.84
C PHE A 489 -2.12 13.88 1.15
N ALA A 490 -2.14 13.09 0.08
CA ALA A 490 -3.36 12.76 -0.65
C ALA A 490 -4.34 11.92 0.19
N ALA A 491 -3.86 11.07 1.09
CA ALA A 491 -4.70 10.31 2.01
C ALA A 491 -5.45 11.23 2.99
N LYS A 492 -4.82 12.33 3.41
CA LYS A 492 -5.41 13.32 4.33
C LYS A 492 -6.27 14.37 3.61
N ASP A 493 -5.86 14.82 2.42
CA ASP A 493 -6.53 15.89 1.66
C ASP A 493 -6.62 15.57 0.15
N PRO A 494 -7.35 14.52 -0.26
CA PRO A 494 -7.34 14.03 -1.65
C PRO A 494 -7.93 15.04 -2.64
N LEU A 495 -8.95 15.79 -2.22
CA LEU A 495 -9.68 16.73 -3.08
C LEU A 495 -8.86 17.95 -3.47
N ARG A 496 -7.76 18.24 -2.76
CA ARG A 496 -6.87 19.35 -3.07
C ARG A 496 -5.53 18.88 -3.63
N VAL A 497 -4.98 17.80 -3.08
CA VAL A 497 -3.68 17.28 -3.50
C VAL A 497 -3.75 16.73 -4.93
N LEU A 498 -4.75 15.91 -5.26
CA LEU A 498 -4.81 15.27 -6.58
C LEU A 498 -5.04 16.29 -7.71
N PRO A 499 -6.01 17.21 -7.63
CA PRO A 499 -6.18 18.21 -8.69
C PRO A 499 -4.96 19.14 -8.84
N ALA A 500 -4.33 19.57 -7.73
CA ALA A 500 -3.11 20.38 -7.78
C ALA A 500 -1.97 19.63 -8.49
N SER A 501 -1.81 18.33 -8.16
CA SER A 501 -0.79 17.46 -8.77
C SER A 501 -1.05 17.23 -10.25
N VAL A 502 -2.30 17.02 -10.66
CA VAL A 502 -2.68 16.86 -12.07
C VAL A 502 -2.36 18.12 -12.87
N VAL A 503 -2.68 19.31 -12.34
CA VAL A 503 -2.36 20.58 -13.01
C VAL A 503 -0.85 20.76 -13.20
N GLY A 504 -0.06 20.55 -12.14
CA GLY A 504 1.40 20.68 -12.25
C GLY A 504 2.04 19.60 -13.12
N GLY A 505 1.55 18.36 -13.05
CA GLY A 505 2.00 17.25 -13.89
C GLY A 505 1.71 17.48 -15.36
N ALA A 506 0.50 17.91 -15.68
CA ALA A 506 0.08 18.25 -17.05
C ALA A 506 0.93 19.40 -17.62
N LEU A 507 1.16 20.45 -16.84
CA LEU A 507 2.07 21.54 -17.23
C LEU A 507 3.50 21.05 -17.46
N THR A 508 4.01 20.17 -16.61
CA THR A 508 5.37 19.61 -16.74
C THR A 508 5.50 18.79 -18.01
N GLY A 509 4.53 17.91 -18.29
CA GLY A 509 4.53 17.10 -19.49
C GLY A 509 4.42 17.96 -20.76
N ALA A 510 3.56 18.99 -20.74
CA ALA A 510 3.43 19.96 -21.82
C ALA A 510 4.76 20.69 -22.10
N LEU A 511 5.43 21.20 -21.06
CA LEU A 511 6.72 21.88 -21.19
C LEU A 511 7.82 20.92 -21.66
N SER A 512 7.86 19.69 -21.14
CA SER A 512 8.82 18.66 -21.57
C SER A 512 8.69 18.37 -23.07
N MET A 513 7.46 18.25 -23.57
CA MET A 513 7.21 18.02 -25.00
C MET A 513 7.47 19.27 -25.84
N TYR A 514 7.14 20.46 -25.34
CA TYR A 514 7.44 21.74 -26.00
C TYR A 514 8.94 21.93 -26.22
N PHE A 515 9.75 21.64 -25.20
CA PHE A 515 11.21 21.71 -25.28
C PHE A 515 11.84 20.56 -26.07
N GLY A 516 11.04 19.58 -26.53
CA GLY A 516 11.55 18.43 -27.28
C GLY A 516 12.45 17.53 -26.44
N CYS A 517 12.23 17.46 -25.12
CA CYS A 517 13.01 16.62 -24.23
C CYS A 517 12.84 15.13 -24.61
N LYS A 518 13.97 14.42 -24.72
CA LYS A 518 14.05 12.99 -24.99
C LYS A 518 14.85 12.32 -23.89
N LEU A 519 14.38 11.17 -23.41
CA LEU A 519 15.00 10.44 -22.32
C LEU A 519 15.15 8.96 -22.68
N LEU A 520 16.37 8.44 -22.62
CA LEU A 520 16.67 7.05 -22.99
C LEU A 520 16.43 6.08 -21.83
N ALA A 521 16.53 6.57 -20.58
CA ALA A 521 16.35 5.74 -19.39
C ALA A 521 14.90 5.80 -18.88
N PRO A 522 14.30 4.67 -18.49
CA PRO A 522 12.94 4.62 -17.98
C PRO A 522 12.83 5.01 -16.50
N HIS A 523 13.95 4.96 -15.75
CA HIS A 523 14.02 5.24 -14.32
C HIS A 523 15.33 5.94 -13.97
N GLY A 524 15.37 6.51 -12.76
CA GLY A 524 16.54 7.17 -12.17
C GLY A 524 16.28 8.60 -11.73
N GLY A 525 15.08 9.13 -11.94
CA GLY A 525 14.69 10.47 -11.49
C GLY A 525 15.69 11.55 -11.93
N LEU A 526 16.04 12.46 -11.03
CA LEU A 526 17.00 13.52 -11.32
C LEU A 526 18.43 13.01 -11.54
N PHE A 527 18.76 11.81 -11.06
CA PHE A 527 20.09 11.23 -11.25
C PHE A 527 20.41 10.96 -12.71
N VAL A 528 19.39 10.78 -13.57
CA VAL A 528 19.59 10.61 -15.01
C VAL A 528 20.18 11.87 -15.65
N LEU A 529 19.97 13.06 -15.06
CA LEU A 529 20.57 14.31 -15.56
C LEU A 529 22.09 14.33 -15.44
N LEU A 530 22.65 13.55 -14.51
CA LEU A 530 24.10 13.46 -14.28
C LEU A 530 24.79 12.57 -15.32
N ILE A 531 24.01 11.84 -16.11
CA ILE A 531 24.50 10.92 -17.11
C ILE A 531 24.65 11.66 -18.44
N PRO A 532 25.87 11.82 -18.97
CA PRO A 532 26.10 12.53 -20.23
C PRO A 532 25.28 11.91 -21.35
N ASN A 533 24.56 12.70 -22.14
CA ASN A 533 23.78 12.26 -23.31
C ASN A 533 22.64 11.25 -23.04
N ALA A 534 22.30 10.93 -21.79
CA ALA A 534 21.08 10.18 -21.47
C ALA A 534 19.81 10.98 -21.82
N MET A 535 19.96 12.29 -21.97
CA MET A 535 18.97 13.19 -22.52
C MET A 535 19.60 14.32 -23.33
N ASN A 536 18.79 14.97 -24.17
CA ASN A 536 19.21 16.08 -25.02
C ASN A 536 19.12 17.48 -24.36
N HIS A 537 18.08 17.77 -23.59
CA HIS A 537 17.79 19.14 -23.07
C HIS A 537 17.64 19.18 -21.54
N ALA A 538 18.72 18.87 -20.81
CA ALA A 538 18.68 18.72 -19.35
C ALA A 538 18.19 19.96 -18.57
N LEU A 539 18.63 21.16 -18.94
CA LEU A 539 18.19 22.39 -18.27
C LEU A 539 16.72 22.70 -18.51
N ALA A 540 16.24 22.51 -19.75
CA ALA A 540 14.84 22.73 -20.09
C ALA A 540 13.92 21.70 -19.41
N TYR A 541 14.40 20.48 -19.27
CA TYR A 541 13.74 19.42 -18.51
C TYR A 541 13.65 19.74 -17.02
N LEU A 542 14.74 20.19 -16.41
CA LEU A 542 14.75 20.63 -15.01
C LEU A 542 13.79 21.81 -14.80
N LEU A 543 13.79 22.78 -15.74
CA LEU A 543 12.85 23.89 -15.71
C LEU A 543 11.40 23.41 -15.74
N ALA A 544 11.05 22.45 -16.60
CA ALA A 544 9.71 21.88 -16.66
C ALA A 544 9.27 21.27 -15.31
N ILE A 545 10.16 20.49 -14.66
CA ILE A 545 9.89 19.89 -13.35
C ILE A 545 9.71 20.95 -12.27
N VAL A 546 10.60 21.95 -12.24
CA VAL A 546 10.55 23.05 -11.27
C VAL A 546 9.25 23.82 -11.41
N VAL A 547 8.88 24.20 -12.64
CA VAL A 547 7.65 24.96 -12.92
C VAL A 547 6.42 24.18 -12.45
N GLY A 548 6.27 22.90 -12.82
CA GLY A 548 5.13 22.11 -12.39
C GLY A 548 5.10 21.80 -10.88
N SER A 549 6.27 21.63 -10.26
CA SER A 549 6.39 21.42 -8.82
C SER A 549 6.01 22.67 -8.03
N VAL A 550 6.45 23.85 -8.48
CA VAL A 550 6.06 25.13 -7.90
C VAL A 550 4.56 25.35 -8.07
N VAL A 551 4.00 25.09 -9.24
CA VAL A 551 2.55 25.23 -9.49
C VAL A 551 1.75 24.30 -8.57
N THR A 552 2.12 23.02 -8.48
CA THR A 552 1.50 22.06 -7.55
C THR A 552 1.58 22.55 -6.11
N GLY A 553 2.77 22.96 -5.67
CA GLY A 553 3.02 23.40 -4.31
C GLY A 553 2.27 24.66 -3.93
N VAL A 554 2.24 25.67 -4.81
CA VAL A 554 1.53 26.93 -4.61
C VAL A 554 0.02 26.71 -4.60
N ILE A 555 -0.54 25.98 -5.57
CA ILE A 555 -1.97 25.66 -5.61
C ILE A 555 -2.38 24.97 -4.31
N TYR A 556 -1.65 23.94 -3.89
CA TYR A 556 -2.00 23.23 -2.66
C TYR A 556 -1.82 24.10 -1.41
N ALA A 557 -0.75 24.90 -1.32
CA ALA A 557 -0.52 25.83 -0.22
C ALA A 557 -1.64 26.88 -0.06
N LEU A 558 -2.18 27.37 -1.19
CA LEU A 558 -3.29 28.31 -1.21
C LEU A 558 -4.62 27.64 -0.82
N LEU A 559 -4.91 26.47 -1.38
CA LEU A 559 -6.17 25.75 -1.15
C LEU A 559 -6.25 25.10 0.25
N LYS A 560 -5.12 24.72 0.84
CA LYS A 560 -5.08 24.10 2.16
C LYS A 560 -5.58 25.09 3.21
N ARG A 561 -6.52 24.64 4.04
CA ARG A 561 -7.05 25.38 5.19
C ARG A 561 -6.10 25.26 6.38
N ASP A 562 -6.10 26.26 7.24
CA ASP A 562 -5.30 26.24 8.46
C ASP A 562 -5.79 25.10 9.37
N GLU A 563 -4.87 24.21 9.76
CA GLU A 563 -5.13 23.35 10.91
C GLU A 563 -5.09 24.24 12.16
N VAL A 564 -6.26 24.47 12.76
CA VAL A 564 -6.36 25.08 14.08
C VAL A 564 -5.54 24.22 15.04
N GLN A 565 -4.37 24.72 15.44
CA GLN A 565 -3.67 24.15 16.58
C GLN A 565 -4.64 24.20 17.76
N GLY A 566 -5.11 23.05 18.21
CA GLY A 566 -5.75 22.96 19.52
C GLY A 566 -4.79 23.58 20.51
N MET A 567 -5.16 24.75 21.04
CA MET A 567 -4.35 25.49 22.00
C MET A 567 -4.14 24.58 23.21
N VAL A 568 -2.93 24.04 23.33
CA VAL A 568 -2.47 23.48 24.60
C VAL A 568 -2.37 24.66 25.57
N GLY A 569 -3.26 24.66 26.55
CA GLY A 569 -3.33 25.48 27.76
C GLY A 569 -2.46 26.74 27.81
N VAL A 570 -3.11 27.89 27.63
CA VAL A 570 -2.60 29.15 28.19
C VAL A 570 -2.59 28.99 29.72
N PRO A 571 -1.46 29.18 30.42
CA PRO A 571 -1.50 29.26 31.87
C PRO A 571 -2.24 30.55 32.24
N VAL A 572 -3.38 30.39 32.92
CA VAL A 572 -4.06 31.50 33.60
C VAL A 572 -3.05 32.07 34.60
N ARG A 573 -2.51 33.25 34.31
CA ARG A 573 -1.85 34.05 35.33
C ARG A 573 -2.92 34.41 36.35
N ALA A 574 -2.76 33.88 37.56
CA ALA A 574 -3.50 34.37 38.71
C ALA A 574 -3.20 35.87 38.87
N ALA A 575 -4.27 36.65 38.99
CA ALA A 575 -4.18 38.02 39.45
C ALA A 575 -3.87 38.01 40.94
N GLU A 576 -2.83 38.74 41.31
CA GLU A 576 -2.71 39.44 42.61
C GLU A 576 -2.67 40.94 42.31
#